data_AF-A0A6G7VF54-F1
#
_entry.id   AF-A0A6G7VF54-F1
#
_cell.length_a   1.000
_cell.length_b   1.000
_cell.length_c   1.000
_cell.angle_alpha   90.00
_cell.angle_beta   90.00
_cell.angle_gamma   90.00
#
_symmetry.space_group_name_H-M   'P 1'
#
loop_
_entity.id
_entity.type
_entity.pdbx_description
1 polymer ?
#
loop_
_entity_poly.entity_id
_entity_poly.type
_entity_poly.pdbx_seq_one_letter_code
_entity_poly.pdbx_strand_id
1 'polypeptide(L)'
;MTAELRAETLQMGHSLHKLIDDLGLSVAVPPTPTFMCAWSALAAHWRIPPAEALSAWLWSWAENQTMAALKTVPLGQAAGQRILLEIGRRIPDVVDHALKLDEDELSNFAPGFAIACARHETQYSRLFRS
;
A
#
# COMPACT_ATOMS: atom_id res chain seq x y z
N MET A 1 -7.12 0.11 -13.95
CA MET A 1 -7.08 0.81 -12.64
C MET A 1 -8.35 1.64 -12.55
N THR A 2 -9.16 1.49 -11.51
CA THR A 2 -10.42 2.27 -11.36
C THR A 2 -10.11 3.71 -10.96
N ALA A 3 -11.06 4.63 -11.18
CA ALA A 3 -10.89 6.03 -10.81
C ALA A 3 -10.77 6.21 -9.28
N GLU A 4 -11.49 5.39 -8.51
CA GLU A 4 -11.51 5.40 -7.05
C GLU A 4 -10.13 5.03 -6.45
N LEU A 5 -9.49 3.95 -6.92
CA LEU A 5 -8.13 3.56 -6.49
C LEU A 5 -7.08 4.64 -6.78
N ARG A 6 -7.22 5.31 -7.92
CA ARG A 6 -6.32 6.41 -8.31
C ARG A 6 -6.50 7.59 -7.35
N ALA A 7 -7.75 7.96 -7.07
CA ALA A 7 -8.07 9.06 -6.17
C ALA A 7 -7.56 8.78 -4.75
N GLU A 8 -7.76 7.58 -4.24
CA GLU A 8 -7.28 7.14 -2.92
C GLU A 8 -5.74 7.23 -2.82
N THR A 9 -5.03 6.68 -3.80
CA THR A 9 -3.55 6.71 -3.82
C THR A 9 -2.99 8.13 -3.88
N LEU A 10 -3.65 9.04 -4.61
CA LEU A 10 -3.28 10.46 -4.67
C LEU A 10 -3.61 11.19 -3.36
N GLN A 11 -4.76 10.89 -2.75
CA GLN A 11 -5.15 11.47 -1.46
C GLN A 11 -4.16 11.08 -0.36
N MET A 12 -3.78 9.80 -0.27
CA MET A 12 -2.77 9.33 0.66
C MET A 12 -1.40 9.97 0.40
N GLY A 13 -1.00 10.10 -0.87
CA GLY A 13 0.24 10.76 -1.25
C GLY A 13 0.28 12.23 -0.83
N HIS A 14 -0.82 12.96 -1.02
CA HIS A 14 -0.96 14.34 -0.55
C HIS A 14 -0.88 14.44 0.97
N SER A 15 -1.53 13.54 1.70
CA SER A 15 -1.44 13.50 3.17
C SER A 15 -0.02 13.24 3.67
N LEU A 16 0.74 12.35 3.02
CA LEU A 16 2.14 12.10 3.38
C LEU A 16 3.04 13.29 3.03
N HIS A 17 2.84 13.94 1.88
CA HIS A 17 3.55 15.17 1.52
C HIS A 17 3.32 16.25 2.59
N LYS A 18 2.06 16.48 2.98
CA LYS A 18 1.74 17.44 4.04
C LYS A 18 2.44 17.10 5.36
N LEU A 19 2.51 15.82 5.74
CA LEU A 19 3.22 15.40 6.94
C LEU A 19 4.72 15.71 6.86
N ILE A 20 5.35 15.53 5.70
CA ILE A 20 6.75 15.88 5.46
C ILE A 20 6.97 17.39 5.70
N ASP A 21 6.07 18.23 5.17
CA ASP A 21 6.11 19.69 5.38
C ASP A 21 5.90 20.06 6.85
N ASP A 22 4.91 19.47 7.51
CA ASP A 22 4.57 19.72 8.92
C ASP A 22 5.72 19.33 9.86
N LEU A 23 6.52 18.33 9.48
CA LEU A 23 7.74 17.91 10.20
C LEU A 23 8.97 18.77 9.86
N GLY A 24 8.86 19.72 8.92
CA GLY A 24 9.95 20.59 8.49
C GLY A 24 11.07 19.86 7.74
N LEU A 25 10.76 18.72 7.12
CA LEU A 25 11.76 17.91 6.42
C LEU A 25 11.96 18.42 5.00
N SER A 26 13.22 18.58 4.59
CA SER A 26 13.56 18.96 3.22
C SER A 26 13.67 17.71 2.34
N VAL A 27 12.52 17.15 1.94
CA VAL A 27 12.41 15.98 1.06
C VAL A 27 11.89 16.42 -0.29
N ALA A 28 12.59 16.06 -1.37
CA ALA A 28 12.11 16.32 -2.72
C ALA A 28 10.99 15.34 -3.08
N VAL A 29 9.75 15.83 -3.11
CA VAL A 29 8.56 15.05 -3.48
C VAL A 29 7.87 15.74 -4.67
N PRO A 30 7.39 15.01 -5.69
CA PRO A 30 6.62 15.62 -6.78
C PRO A 30 5.37 16.35 -6.27
N PRO A 31 4.85 17.34 -7.03
CA PRO A 31 3.65 18.10 -6.63
C PRO A 31 2.38 17.25 -6.47
N THR A 32 2.26 16.17 -7.23
CA THR A 32 1.13 15.23 -7.19
C THR A 32 1.62 13.80 -6.94
N PRO A 33 2.19 13.54 -5.74
CA PRO A 33 2.82 12.26 -5.49
C PRO A 33 1.76 11.19 -5.27
N THR A 34 2.02 9.99 -5.78
CA THR A 34 1.38 8.79 -5.22
C THR A 34 1.98 8.53 -3.83
N PHE A 35 1.25 7.82 -2.97
CA PHE A 35 1.76 7.42 -1.66
C PHE A 35 3.14 6.74 -1.74
N MET A 36 3.35 5.83 -2.70
CA MET A 36 4.63 5.13 -2.87
C MET A 36 5.79 6.07 -3.25
N CYS A 37 5.51 7.09 -4.05
CA CYS A 37 6.52 8.08 -4.42
C CYS A 37 6.94 8.92 -3.21
N ALA A 38 5.99 9.42 -2.42
CA ALA A 38 6.29 10.16 -1.20
C ALA A 38 7.00 9.27 -0.14
N TRP A 39 6.58 8.02 0.01
CA TRP A 39 7.20 7.05 0.91
C TRP A 39 8.66 6.76 0.54
N SER A 40 8.93 6.47 -0.74
CA SER A 40 10.30 6.20 -1.22
C SER A 40 11.23 7.41 -1.07
N ALA A 41 10.73 8.62 -1.34
CA ALA A 41 11.49 9.85 -1.13
C ALA A 41 11.84 10.05 0.35
N LEU A 42 10.89 9.79 1.26
CA LEU A 42 11.11 9.87 2.70
C LEU A 42 12.09 8.81 3.21
N ALA A 43 11.96 7.56 2.76
CA ALA A 43 12.88 6.49 3.09
C ALA A 43 14.32 6.81 2.63
N ALA A 44 14.46 7.37 1.43
CA ALA A 44 15.75 7.83 0.91
C ALA A 44 16.32 8.99 1.74
N HIS A 45 15.50 9.96 2.13
CA HIS A 45 15.92 11.07 3.00
C HIS A 45 16.49 10.58 4.34
N TRP A 46 15.86 9.58 4.95
CA TRP A 46 16.33 8.96 6.20
C TRP A 46 17.39 7.87 6.00
N ARG A 47 17.79 7.59 4.76
CA ARG A 47 18.77 6.54 4.41
C ARG A 47 18.36 5.15 4.93
N ILE A 48 17.06 4.87 4.91
CA ILE A 48 16.54 3.54 5.24
C ILE A 48 16.89 2.59 4.07
N PRO A 49 17.46 1.39 4.34
CA PRO A 49 17.74 0.42 3.30
C PRO A 49 16.47 0.05 2.50
N PRO A 50 16.55 -0.08 1.16
CA PRO A 50 15.37 -0.37 0.32
C PRO A 50 14.58 -1.60 0.77
N ALA A 51 15.26 -2.67 1.17
CA ALA A 51 14.63 -3.90 1.67
C ALA A 51 13.79 -3.67 2.93
N GLU A 52 14.28 -2.85 3.86
CA GLU A 52 13.58 -2.50 5.10
C GLU A 52 12.39 -1.57 4.81
N ALA A 53 12.57 -0.57 3.94
CA ALA A 53 11.51 0.33 3.53
C ALA A 53 10.36 -0.39 2.81
N LEU A 54 10.68 -1.37 1.95
CA LEU A 54 9.69 -2.21 1.28
C LEU A 54 9.00 -3.15 2.26
N SER A 55 9.75 -3.78 3.17
CA SER A 55 9.19 -4.67 4.19
C SER A 55 8.22 -3.95 5.12
N ALA A 56 8.59 -2.76 5.61
CA ALA A 56 7.74 -1.92 6.46
C ALA A 56 6.45 -1.52 5.74
N TRP A 57 6.55 -1.13 4.47
CA TRP A 57 5.39 -0.80 3.66
C TRP A 57 4.46 -2.01 3.44
N LEU A 58 5.01 -3.16 3.03
CA LEU A 58 4.24 -4.40 2.80
C LEU A 58 3.53 -4.86 4.07
N TRP A 59 4.19 -4.73 5.23
CA TRP A 59 3.59 -5.05 6.52
C TRP A 59 2.40 -4.13 6.84
N SER A 60 2.59 -2.81 6.71
CA SER A 60 1.51 -1.84 6.95
C SER A 60 0.31 -2.07 6.02
N TRP A 61 0.58 -2.39 4.75
CA TRP A 61 -0.47 -2.78 3.81
C TRP A 61 -1.20 -4.04 4.26
N ALA A 62 -0.49 -5.10 4.66
CA ALA A 62 -1.06 -6.36 5.12
C ALA A 62 -1.93 -6.19 6.38
N GLU A 63 -1.50 -5.35 7.32
CA GLU A 63 -2.28 -4.96 8.50
C GLU A 63 -3.60 -4.30 8.12
N ASN A 64 -3.56 -3.33 7.20
CA ASN A 64 -4.77 -2.65 6.74
C ASN A 64 -5.75 -3.63 6.06
N GLN A 65 -5.24 -4.51 5.19
CA GLN A 65 -6.07 -5.53 4.54
C GLN A 65 -6.68 -6.51 5.55
N THR A 66 -5.91 -6.92 6.55
CA THR A 66 -6.41 -7.82 7.61
C THR A 66 -7.50 -7.14 8.43
N MET A 67 -7.32 -5.86 8.77
CA MET A 67 -8.33 -5.09 9.51
C MET A 67 -9.63 -4.92 8.70
N ALA A 68 -9.53 -4.72 7.38
CA ALA A 68 -10.70 -4.70 6.50
C ALA A 68 -11.39 -6.07 6.45
N ALA A 69 -10.62 -7.16 6.32
CA ALA A 69 -11.14 -8.53 6.31
C ALA A 69 -11.86 -8.91 7.62
N LEU A 70 -11.29 -8.55 8.76
CA LEU A 70 -11.89 -8.81 10.08
C LEU A 70 -13.26 -8.11 10.23
N LYS A 71 -13.36 -6.87 9.73
CA LYS A 71 -14.62 -6.09 9.80
C LYS A 71 -15.68 -6.58 8.81
N THR A 72 -15.29 -7.27 7.74
CA THR A 72 -16.20 -7.70 6.66
C THR A 72 -16.67 -9.15 6.80
N VAL A 73 -15.84 -10.07 7.32
CA VAL A 73 -16.09 -11.53 7.33
C VAL A 73 -16.39 -12.10 8.74
N PRO A 74 -17.05 -11.32 9.61
CA PRO A 74 -17.07 -11.47 11.09
C PRO A 74 -16.05 -12.45 11.70
N LEU A 75 -14.75 -12.20 11.47
CA LEU A 75 -13.68 -13.06 11.97
C LEU A 75 -13.22 -12.60 13.37
N GLY A 76 -12.79 -13.54 14.20
CA GLY A 76 -12.19 -13.25 15.51
C GLY A 76 -10.74 -12.76 15.40
N GLN A 77 -10.26 -12.04 16.42
CA GLN A 77 -8.90 -11.48 16.49
C GLN A 77 -7.79 -12.51 16.25
N ALA A 78 -7.95 -13.73 16.79
CA ALA A 78 -7.00 -14.82 16.58
C ALA A 78 -6.88 -15.23 15.10
N ALA A 79 -7.96 -15.13 14.31
CA ALA A 79 -7.89 -15.38 12.88
C ALA A 79 -7.11 -14.28 12.16
N GLY A 80 -7.28 -13.02 12.56
CA GLY A 80 -6.50 -11.88 12.03
C GLY A 80 -5.00 -12.05 12.26
N GLN A 81 -4.60 -12.45 13.46
CA GLN A 81 -3.19 -12.72 13.78
C GLN A 81 -2.61 -13.87 12.95
N ARG A 82 -3.39 -14.93 12.67
CA ARG A 82 -2.96 -16.02 11.78
C ARG A 82 -2.77 -15.55 10.34
N ILE A 83 -3.65 -14.67 9.85
CA ILE A 83 -3.54 -14.07 8.52
C ILE A 83 -2.24 -13.24 8.44
N LEU A 84 -1.99 -12.37 9.42
CA LEU A 84 -0.77 -11.55 9.44
C LEU A 84 0.50 -12.39 9.54
N LEU A 85 0.48 -13.45 10.35
CA LEU A 85 1.60 -14.37 10.45
C LEU A 85 1.91 -15.01 9.10
N GLU A 86 0.89 -15.47 8.37
CA GLU A 86 1.06 -16.12 7.07
C GLU A 86 1.54 -15.13 6.00
N ILE A 87 0.96 -13.93 5.95
CA ILE A 87 1.41 -12.89 5.01
C ILE A 87 2.84 -12.46 5.34
N GLY A 88 3.15 -12.25 6.62
CA GLY A 88 4.47 -11.83 7.09
C GLY A 88 5.58 -12.78 6.68
N ARG A 89 5.32 -14.10 6.69
CA ARG A 89 6.29 -15.11 6.23
C ARG A 89 6.63 -15.00 4.75
N ARG A 90 5.76 -14.40 3.94
CA ARG A 90 5.95 -14.23 2.48
C ARG A 90 6.60 -12.90 2.10
N ILE A 91 6.62 -11.93 3.01
CA ILE A 91 7.19 -10.60 2.74
C ILE A 91 8.66 -10.67 2.30
N PRO A 92 9.57 -11.42 2.97
CA PRO A 92 10.97 -11.46 2.57
C PRO A 92 11.17 -11.88 1.11
N ASP A 93 10.51 -12.96 0.68
CA ASP A 93 10.61 -13.46 -0.69
C ASP A 93 10.08 -12.45 -1.72
N VAL A 94 9.01 -11.75 -1.38
CA VAL A 94 8.43 -10.70 -2.24
C VAL A 94 9.36 -9.49 -2.34
N VAL A 95 10.00 -9.09 -1.25
CA VAL A 95 10.99 -8.01 -1.23
C VAL A 95 12.22 -8.37 -2.05
N ASP A 96 12.74 -9.58 -1.86
CA ASP A 96 13.89 -10.08 -2.61
C ASP A 96 13.61 -10.15 -4.11
N HIS A 97 12.38 -10.51 -4.49
CA HIS A 97 11.95 -10.49 -5.89
C HIS A 97 11.84 -9.05 -6.41
N ALA A 98 11.18 -8.17 -5.67
CA ALA A 98 10.96 -6.78 -6.09
C ALA A 98 12.28 -6.01 -6.30
N LEU A 99 13.30 -6.28 -5.49
CA LEU A 99 14.62 -5.65 -5.60
C LEU A 99 15.44 -6.15 -6.80
N LYS A 100 15.04 -7.25 -7.44
CA LYS A 100 15.74 -7.87 -8.58
C LYS A 100 15.01 -7.66 -9.92
N LEU A 101 13.82 -7.06 -9.90
CA LEU A 101 13.05 -6.77 -11.10
C LEU A 101 13.75 -5.66 -11.90
N ASP A 102 13.90 -5.89 -13.20
CA ASP A 102 14.33 -4.85 -14.13
C ASP A 102 13.17 -3.89 -14.43
N GLU A 103 13.48 -2.65 -14.84
CA GLU A 103 12.46 -1.64 -15.13
C GLU A 103 11.44 -2.10 -16.18
N ASP A 104 11.89 -2.88 -17.16
CA ASP A 104 11.05 -3.43 -18.24
C ASP A 104 10.08 -4.52 -17.76
N GLU A 105 10.31 -5.10 -16.58
CA GLU A 105 9.45 -6.10 -15.95
C GLU A 105 8.40 -5.46 -15.03
N LEU A 106 8.52 -4.16 -14.72
CA LEU A 106 7.57 -3.44 -13.89
C LEU A 106 6.24 -3.29 -14.63
N SER A 107 5.24 -4.05 -14.18
CA SER A 107 3.90 -4.04 -14.76
C SER A 107 2.82 -3.83 -13.71
N ASN A 108 1.87 -2.94 -14.00
CA ASN A 108 0.66 -2.74 -13.21
C ASN A 108 -0.47 -3.71 -13.60
N PHE A 109 -0.15 -4.79 -14.33
CA PHE A 109 -1.15 -5.73 -14.87
C PHE A 109 -1.68 -6.69 -13.80
N ALA A 110 -2.71 -6.25 -13.07
CA ALA A 110 -3.45 -7.05 -12.10
C ALA A 110 -4.94 -7.14 -12.48
N PRO A 111 -5.31 -7.91 -13.52
CA PRO A 111 -6.67 -7.91 -14.07
C PRO A 111 -7.73 -8.39 -13.07
N GLY A 112 -7.42 -9.41 -12.25
CA GLY A 112 -8.33 -9.90 -11.21
C GLY A 112 -8.64 -8.85 -10.13
N PHE A 113 -7.61 -8.11 -9.72
CA PHE A 113 -7.77 -7.00 -8.78
C PHE A 113 -8.60 -5.86 -9.40
N ALA A 114 -8.29 -5.48 -10.64
CA ALA A 114 -9.04 -4.44 -11.35
C ALA A 114 -10.53 -4.77 -11.49
N ILE A 115 -10.87 -6.03 -11.78
CA ILE A 115 -12.27 -6.49 -11.85
C ILE A 115 -12.94 -6.43 -10.47
N ALA A 116 -12.27 -6.89 -9.42
CA ALA A 116 -12.81 -6.82 -8.06
C ALA A 116 -13.10 -5.38 -7.62
N CYS A 117 -12.19 -4.44 -7.91
CA CYS A 117 -12.38 -3.02 -7.62
C CYS A 117 -13.52 -2.41 -8.43
N ALA A 118 -13.64 -2.73 -9.73
CA ALA A 118 -14.74 -2.23 -10.56
C ALA A 118 -16.11 -2.74 -10.07
N ARG A 119 -16.17 -3.99 -9.56
CA ARG A 119 -17.39 -4.53 -8.96
C ARG A 119 -17.72 -3.84 -7.64
N HIS A 120 -16.73 -3.57 -6.79
CA HIS A 120 -16.90 -2.82 -5.53
C HIS A 120 -17.42 -1.39 -5.76
N GLU A 121 -16.92 -0.70 -6.80
CA GLU A 121 -17.38 0.65 -7.19
C GLU A 121 -18.89 0.70 -7.48
N THR A 122 -19.45 -0.39 -8.01
CA THR A 122 -20.87 -0.52 -8.38
C THR A 122 -21.76 -1.18 -7.32
N GLN A 123 -21.24 -1.53 -6.14
CA GLN A 123 -22.03 -2.16 -5.08
C GLN A 123 -23.03 -1.17 -4.45
N TYR A 124 -24.30 -1.59 -4.37
CA TYR A 124 -25.41 -0.80 -3.85
C TYR A 124 -25.32 -0.52 -2.33
N SER A 125 -24.69 -1.44 -1.57
CA SER A 125 -24.41 -1.31 -0.13
C SER A 125 -22.90 -1.35 0.08
N ARG A 126 -22.33 -0.28 0.65
CA ARG A 126 -20.89 -0.15 0.92
C ARG A 126 -20.67 0.13 2.42
N LEU A 127 -20.03 -0.83 3.10
CA LEU A 127 -19.58 -0.69 4.51
C LEU A 127 -18.28 0.12 4.61
N PHE A 128 -17.49 0.14 3.54
CA PHE A 128 -16.28 0.94 3.38
C PHE A 128 -16.42 1.78 2.13
N ARG A 129 -16.09 3.07 2.21
CA ARG A 129 -15.60 3.80 1.04
C ARG A 129 -14.17 3.29 0.85
N SER A 130 -13.77 2.97 -0.39
CA SER A 130 -12.43 2.48 -0.77
C SER A 130 -11.36 2.89 0.24
#